data_AF-A0A2A4LDV3-F1
#
_entry.id   AF-A0A2A4LDV3-F1
#
_cell.length_a   1.000
_cell.length_b   1.000
_cell.length_c   1.000
_cell.angle_alpha   90.00
_cell.angle_beta   90.00
_cell.angle_gamma   90.00
#
_symmetry.space_group_name_H-M   'P 1'
#
loop_
_entity.id
_entity.type
_entity.pdbx_description
1 polymer ?
#
loop_
_entity_poly.entity_id
_entity_poly.type
_entity_poly.pdbx_seq_one_letter_code
_entity_poly.pdbx_strand_id
1 'polypeptide(L)'
;MENTSGFVYYVSIAGITGTATPDVDVVGTAVQRIKSHTDIPVVVGFGVRTPEQAGAISKGADGVVVGTALVDALKATLTDDDNATASTVDSVLSLVQDLKQGIIDAT
;
A
#
# COMPACT_ATOMS: atom_id res chain seq x y z
N MET A 1 -7.58 10.49 -21.64
CA MET A 1 -6.19 10.05 -21.40
C MET A 1 -5.86 8.96 -22.42
N GLU A 2 -5.40 9.32 -23.63
CA GLU A 2 -5.24 8.35 -24.74
C GLU A 2 -3.98 7.47 -24.69
N ASN A 3 -3.04 7.71 -23.76
CA ASN A 3 -1.76 6.97 -23.69
C ASN A 3 -1.41 6.46 -22.28
N THR A 4 -2.39 6.33 -21.40
CA THR A 4 -2.16 5.88 -20.01
C THR A 4 -2.69 4.46 -19.87
N SER A 5 -1.80 3.51 -19.57
CA SER A 5 -2.12 2.10 -19.27
C SER A 5 -1.67 1.74 -17.86
N GLY A 6 -2.29 0.72 -17.27
CA GLY A 6 -2.02 0.31 -15.88
C GLY A 6 -2.97 1.00 -14.90
N PHE A 7 -2.43 1.91 -14.08
CA PHE A 7 -3.16 2.58 -13.01
C PHE A 7 -2.63 4.01 -12.76
N VAL A 8 -3.45 4.85 -12.12
CA VAL A 8 -3.02 6.11 -11.52
C VAL A 8 -2.47 5.83 -10.13
N TYR A 9 -1.20 6.15 -9.89
CA TYR A 9 -0.58 6.04 -8.57
C TYR A 9 -0.82 7.32 -7.77
N TYR A 10 -1.72 7.27 -6.78
CA TYR A 10 -2.00 8.38 -5.88
C TYR A 10 -1.12 8.31 -4.63
N VAL A 11 -0.24 9.30 -4.48
CA VAL A 11 0.62 9.48 -3.30
C VAL A 11 -0.16 10.25 -2.25
N SER A 12 -0.68 9.55 -1.25
CA SER A 12 -1.42 10.15 -0.14
C SER A 12 -0.48 10.78 0.90
N ILE A 13 0.17 11.88 0.56
CA ILE A 13 0.86 12.74 1.54
C ILE A 13 0.06 14.03 1.67
N ALA A 14 -0.68 14.17 2.76
CA ALA A 14 -1.22 15.47 3.17
C ALA A 14 -0.15 16.41 3.75
N GLY A 15 1.06 15.94 4.04
CA GLY A 15 2.14 16.82 4.50
C GLY A 15 3.46 16.12 4.80
N ILE A 16 4.55 16.82 4.48
CA ILE A 16 5.87 16.63 5.09
C ILE A 16 5.75 16.66 6.62
N THR A 17 5.79 15.50 7.28
CA THR A 17 6.48 15.24 8.57
C THR A 17 6.09 13.87 9.13
N GLY A 18 6.99 12.89 8.95
CA GLY A 18 7.44 11.98 10.01
C GLY A 18 6.55 10.85 10.52
N THR A 19 5.25 11.04 10.78
CA THR A 19 4.52 10.11 11.68
C THR A 19 3.00 10.04 11.50
N ALA A 20 2.40 10.79 10.58
CA ALA A 20 0.93 10.78 10.43
C ALA A 20 0.47 9.59 9.57
N THR A 21 -0.26 8.65 10.19
CA THR A 21 -1.10 7.68 9.47
C THR A 21 -1.99 8.43 8.46
N PRO A 22 -2.10 7.97 7.21
CA PRO A 22 -2.98 8.60 6.23
C PRO A 22 -4.40 8.68 6.76
N ASP A 23 -5.01 9.87 6.72
CA ASP A 23 -6.44 10.01 6.97
C ASP A 23 -7.19 9.37 5.79
N VAL A 24 -7.84 8.24 6.08
CA VAL A 24 -8.54 7.41 5.09
C VAL A 24 -9.68 8.16 4.41
N ASP A 25 -10.31 9.12 5.08
CA ASP A 25 -11.43 9.89 4.54
C ASP A 25 -10.94 10.95 3.54
N VAL A 26 -9.80 11.59 3.84
CA VAL A 26 -9.13 12.53 2.93
C VAL A 26 -8.65 11.79 1.67
N VAL A 27 -8.05 10.61 1.84
CA VAL A 27 -7.62 9.76 0.74
C VAL A 27 -8.81 9.34 -0.12
N GLY A 28 -9.90 8.86 0.49
CA GLY A 28 -11.11 8.46 -0.22
C GLY A 28 -11.70 9.60 -1.05
N THR A 29 -11.79 10.81 -0.48
CA THR A 29 -12.29 12.00 -1.18
C THR A 29 -11.42 12.36 -2.39
N ALA A 30 -10.09 12.30 -2.23
CA ALA A 30 -9.16 12.58 -3.33
C ALA A 30 -9.26 11.52 -4.44
N VAL A 31 -9.36 10.24 -4.08
CA VAL A 31 -9.53 9.15 -5.04
C VAL A 31 -10.84 9.30 -5.81
N GLN A 32 -11.96 9.56 -5.15
CA GLN A 32 -13.24 9.80 -5.82
C GLN A 32 -13.17 10.96 -6.83
N ARG A 33 -12.51 12.06 -6.46
CA ARG A 33 -12.29 13.19 -7.36
C ARG A 33 -11.44 12.81 -8.58
N ILE A 34 -10.41 11.96 -8.42
CA ILE A 34 -9.61 11.49 -9.56
C ILE A 34 -10.46 10.60 -10.46
N LYS A 35 -11.18 9.63 -9.89
CA LYS A 35 -12.06 8.70 -10.61
C LYS A 35 -13.18 9.41 -11.37
N SER A 36 -13.62 10.59 -10.94
CA SER A 36 -14.61 11.38 -11.71
C SER A 36 -14.07 11.94 -13.03
N HIS A 37 -12.76 11.85 -13.29
CA HIS A 37 -12.11 12.37 -14.50
C HIS A 37 -11.46 11.26 -15.35
N THR A 38 -11.50 10.00 -14.92
CA THR A 38 -10.85 8.89 -15.62
C THR A 38 -11.42 7.53 -15.19
N ASP A 39 -11.52 6.60 -16.14
CA ASP A 39 -11.87 5.20 -15.87
C ASP A 39 -10.64 4.34 -15.51
N ILE A 40 -9.44 4.94 -15.50
CA ILE A 40 -8.21 4.23 -15.15
C ILE A 40 -8.21 3.94 -13.64
N PRO A 41 -7.89 2.70 -13.21
CA PRO A 41 -7.83 2.34 -11.80
C PRO A 41 -6.94 3.28 -10.99
N VAL A 42 -7.39 3.72 -9.82
CA VAL A 42 -6.61 4.57 -8.92
C VAL A 42 -6.13 3.73 -7.74
N VAL A 43 -4.81 3.53 -7.66
CA VAL A 43 -4.18 2.82 -6.54
C VAL A 43 -3.53 3.83 -5.61
N VAL A 44 -3.58 3.56 -4.31
CA VAL A 44 -3.03 4.45 -3.29
C VAL A 44 -1.78 3.84 -2.70
N GLY A 45 -0.73 4.63 -2.60
CA GLY A 45 0.52 4.19 -2.00
C GLY A 45 1.17 5.29 -1.18
N PHE A 46 1.05 5.20 0.14
CA PHE A 46 1.93 5.88 1.10
C PHE A 46 1.65 5.41 2.53
N GLY A 47 2.69 4.98 3.27
CA GLY A 47 2.58 4.72 4.71
C GLY A 47 1.78 3.48 5.14
N VAL A 48 1.40 2.60 4.21
CA VAL A 48 0.69 1.35 4.53
C VAL A 48 1.66 0.36 5.14
N ARG A 49 1.37 -0.08 6.36
CA ARG A 49 2.21 -1.00 7.13
C ARG A 49 1.43 -2.16 7.74
N THR A 50 0.11 -2.04 7.88
CA THR A 50 -0.72 -3.07 8.53
C THR A 50 -1.88 -3.53 7.65
N PRO A 51 -2.41 -4.75 7.88
CA PRO A 51 -3.60 -5.26 7.19
C PRO A 51 -4.81 -4.33 7.32
N GLU A 52 -5.02 -3.73 8.49
CA GLU A 52 -6.15 -2.84 8.76
C GLU A 52 -6.04 -1.55 7.94
N GLN A 53 -4.83 -1.00 7.80
CA GLN A 53 -4.59 0.16 6.95
C GLN A 53 -4.84 -0.17 5.47
N ALA A 54 -4.37 -1.34 5.03
CA ALA A 54 -4.61 -1.81 3.66
C ALA A 54 -6.11 -1.96 3.39
N GLY A 55 -6.85 -2.60 4.29
CA GLY A 55 -8.30 -2.75 4.19
C GLY A 55 -9.06 -1.42 4.26
N ALA A 56 -8.64 -0.48 5.11
CA ALA A 56 -9.29 0.83 5.19
C ALA A 56 -9.15 1.64 3.89
N ILE A 57 -7.96 1.60 3.27
CA ILE A 57 -7.68 2.30 2.01
C ILE A 57 -8.38 1.63 0.82
N SER A 58 -8.43 0.29 0.79
CA SER A 58 -9.06 -0.46 -0.31
C SER A 58 -10.56 -0.20 -0.45
N LYS A 59 -11.24 0.30 0.58
CA LYS A 59 -12.65 0.71 0.50
C LYS A 59 -12.88 1.88 -0.46
N GLY A 60 -11.89 2.76 -0.60
CA GLY A 60 -11.98 3.97 -1.41
C GLY A 60 -11.15 3.93 -2.70
N ALA A 61 -10.27 2.94 -2.86
CA ALA A 61 -9.30 2.85 -3.94
C ALA A 61 -9.39 1.52 -4.69
N ASP A 62 -8.91 1.51 -5.94
CA ASP A 62 -8.88 0.29 -6.77
C ASP A 62 -7.68 -0.62 -6.43
N GLY A 63 -6.78 -0.18 -5.55
CA GLY A 63 -5.66 -0.95 -5.05
C GLY A 63 -4.81 -0.21 -4.03
N VAL A 64 -3.94 -0.96 -3.36
CA VAL A 64 -3.05 -0.47 -2.30
C VAL A 64 -1.62 -0.87 -2.61
N VAL A 65 -0.68 0.06 -2.44
CA VAL A 65 0.75 -0.18 -2.64
C VAL A 65 1.50 -0.13 -1.33
N VAL A 66 2.28 -1.18 -1.07
CA VAL A 66 3.05 -1.39 0.15
C VAL A 66 4.52 -1.57 -0.23
N GLY A 67 5.38 -0.67 0.25
CA GLY A 67 6.83 -0.70 -0.05
C GLY A 67 7.66 -0.91 1.21
N THR A 68 7.72 0.11 2.06
CA THR A 68 8.60 0.12 3.25
C THR A 68 8.38 -1.08 4.16
N ALA A 69 7.13 -1.51 4.40
CA ALA A 69 6.87 -2.67 5.25
C ALA A 69 7.45 -3.98 4.67
N LEU A 70 7.41 -4.17 3.35
CA LEU A 70 8.00 -5.35 2.70
C LEU A 70 9.53 -5.32 2.77
N VAL A 71 10.13 -4.14 2.54
CA VAL A 71 11.58 -3.95 2.66
C VAL A 71 12.05 -4.15 4.10
N ASP A 72 11.29 -3.66 5.08
CA ASP A 72 11.61 -3.84 6.50
C ASP A 72 11.50 -5.32 6.90
N ALA A 73 10.46 -6.03 6.44
CA ALA A 73 10.31 -7.47 6.67
C ALA A 73 11.46 -8.27 6.05
N LEU A 74 11.89 -7.90 4.84
CA LEU A 74 13.06 -8.49 4.19
C LEU A 74 14.32 -8.24 5.03
N LYS A 75 14.59 -6.96 5.37
CA LYS A 75 15.78 -6.55 6.13
C LYS A 75 15.89 -7.23 7.48
N ALA A 76 14.77 -7.44 8.17
CA ALA A 76 14.73 -8.11 9.48
C ALA A 76 15.19 -9.57 9.45
N THR A 77 15.34 -10.17 8.26
CA THR A 77 15.73 -11.57 8.09
C THR A 77 17.10 -11.76 7.45
N LEU A 78 17.78 -10.67 7.08
CA LEU A 78 19.10 -10.74 6.46
C LEU A 78 20.17 -11.04 7.52
N THR A 79 21.28 -11.62 7.09
CA THR A 79 22.49 -11.70 7.92
C THR A 79 23.17 -10.33 8.03
N ASP A 80 24.17 -10.21 8.91
CA ASP A 80 24.98 -8.98 9.04
C ASP A 80 25.68 -8.56 7.73
N ASP A 81 25.88 -9.50 6.80
CA ASP A 81 26.46 -9.29 5.47
C ASP A 81 25.40 -9.05 4.36
N ASP A 82 24.17 -8.67 4.73
CA ASP A 82 23.03 -8.45 3.84
C ASP A 82 22.61 -9.67 2.98
N ASN A 83 22.97 -10.90 3.40
CA ASN A 83 22.57 -12.11 2.69
C ASN A 83 21.21 -12.62 3.16
N ALA A 84 20.40 -13.12 2.23
CA ALA A 84 19.12 -13.74 2.54
C ALA A 84 19.32 -15.03 3.36
N THR A 85 18.40 -15.28 4.29
CA THR A 85 18.35 -16.51 5.08
C THR A 85 17.20 -17.40 4.62
N ALA A 86 17.09 -18.59 5.21
CA ALA A 86 15.99 -19.51 4.91
C ALA A 86 14.60 -18.92 5.23
N SER A 87 14.50 -17.95 6.13
CA SER A 87 13.23 -17.32 6.53
C SER A 87 12.87 -16.07 5.73
N THR A 88 13.76 -15.57 4.86
CA THR A 88 13.54 -14.30 4.15
C THR A 88 12.31 -14.34 3.24
N VAL A 89 12.16 -15.40 2.45
CA VAL A 89 11.00 -15.55 1.56
C VAL A 89 9.71 -15.71 2.36
N ASP A 90 9.72 -16.58 3.37
CA ASP A 90 8.54 -16.86 4.19
C ASP A 90 8.07 -15.62 4.95
N SER A 91 8.99 -14.82 5.49
CA SER A 91 8.63 -13.62 6.25
C SER A 91 7.95 -12.57 5.37
N VAL A 92 8.45 -12.35 4.15
CA VAL A 92 7.82 -11.44 3.19
C VAL A 92 6.48 -12.00 2.71
N LEU A 93 6.42 -13.31 2.42
CA LEU A 93 5.20 -13.96 1.98
C LEU A 93 4.09 -13.89 3.02
N SER A 94 4.41 -14.17 4.29
CA SER A 94 3.45 -14.04 5.40
C SER A 94 2.92 -12.62 5.51
N LEU A 95 3.77 -11.59 5.44
CA LEU A 95 3.30 -10.21 5.45
C LEU A 95 2.38 -9.89 4.27
N VAL A 96 2.69 -10.38 3.06
CA VAL A 96 1.82 -10.20 1.89
C VAL A 96 0.47 -10.90 2.08
N GLN A 97 0.46 -12.11 2.67
CA GLN A 97 -0.76 -12.84 2.99
C GLN A 97 -1.63 -12.07 3.99
N ASP A 98 -1.03 -11.53 5.05
CA ASP A 98 -1.74 -10.74 6.06
C ASP A 98 -2.33 -9.46 5.45
N LEU A 99 -1.53 -8.72 4.66
CA LEU A 99 -2.00 -7.52 3.97
C LEU A 99 -3.16 -7.83 3.01
N LYS A 100 -3.06 -8.93 2.27
CA LYS A 100 -4.14 -9.41 1.40
C LYS A 100 -5.39 -9.76 2.21
N GLN A 101 -5.24 -10.43 3.35
CA GLN A 101 -6.36 -10.81 4.20
C GLN A 101 -7.09 -9.56 4.74
N GLY A 102 -6.34 -8.54 5.17
CA GLY A 102 -6.93 -7.27 5.61
C GLY A 102 -7.77 -6.56 4.54
N ILE A 103 -7.41 -6.71 3.27
CA ILE A 103 -8.21 -6.20 2.14
C ILE A 103 -9.48 -7.05 1.94
N ILE A 104 -9.38 -8.37 2.00
CA ILE A 104 -10.51 -9.29 1.87
C ILE A 104 -11.54 -9.05 2.97
N ASP A 105 -11.08 -8.90 4.22
CA ASP A 105 -11.97 -8.72 5.38
C ASP A 105 -12.67 -7.35 5.40
N ALA A 106 -12.16 -6.40 4.62
CA ALA A 106 -12.71 -5.04 4.53
C ALA A 106 -13.72 -4.84 3.38
N THR A 107 -13.87 -5.82 2.49
CA THR A 107 -14.72 -5.80 1.28
C THR A 107 -16.02 -6.58 1.54
#